data_AF-A0A2K8MP56-F1
#
_entry.id   AF-A0A2K8MP56-F1
#
_cell.length_a   1.000
_cell.length_b   1.000
_cell.length_c   1.000
_cell.angle_alpha   90.00
_cell.angle_beta   90.00
_cell.angle_gamma   90.00
#
_symmetry.space_group_name_H-M   'P 1'
#
loop_
_entity.id
_entity.type
_entity.pdbx_description
1 polymer ?
#
loop_
_entity_poly.entity_id
_entity_poly.type
_entity_poly.pdbx_seq_one_letter_code
_entity_poly.pdbx_strand_id
1 'polypeptide(L)'
;MSGADHPFVPEWKGERSWSAPGELPSTFVVFEAGDLGAPFRIEHGRDMMFNDGELEQDYNFIDYFFGDPDAPIRARHYLHDEHVSVVLPSLPSNVTLAQVGAFFPSDTLQYLQRRFASVQVLTAEGYSELWAPR
;
A
#
# COMPACT_ATOMS: atom_id res chain seq x y z
N MET A 1 -21.23 -2.80 -0.16
CA MET A 1 -19.86 -2.23 -0.16
C MET A 1 -18.97 -3.26 0.51
N SER A 2 -18.12 -3.94 -0.26
CA SER A 2 -17.14 -4.87 0.32
C SER A 2 -15.97 -4.03 0.82
N GLY A 3 -15.92 -3.78 2.14
CA GLY A 3 -14.72 -3.24 2.76
C GLY A 3 -13.57 -4.22 2.55
N ALA A 4 -12.37 -3.71 2.35
CA ALA A 4 -11.20 -4.56 2.43
C ALA A 4 -10.67 -4.43 3.85
N ASP A 5 -10.92 -5.47 4.64
CA ASP A 5 -10.37 -5.57 5.99
C ASP A 5 -8.85 -5.41 5.95
N HIS A 6 -8.31 -4.74 6.96
CA HIS A 6 -6.86 -4.72 7.12
C HIS A 6 -6.36 -6.14 7.35
N PRO A 7 -5.35 -6.61 6.62
CA PRO A 7 -4.90 -8.01 6.73
C PRO A 7 -4.38 -8.40 8.13
N PHE A 8 -4.16 -7.44 9.04
CA PHE A 8 -3.51 -7.68 10.33
C PHE A 8 -4.23 -7.08 11.54
N VAL A 9 -5.31 -6.32 11.37
CA VAL A 9 -6.02 -5.66 12.49
C VAL A 9 -7.53 -5.90 12.36
N PRO A 10 -8.11 -6.79 13.18
CA PRO A 10 -9.52 -7.18 13.08
C PRO A 10 -10.54 -6.04 13.25
N GLU A 11 -10.13 -4.93 13.88
CA GLU A 11 -10.99 -3.79 14.16
C GLU A 11 -10.96 -2.72 13.05
N TRP A 12 -10.12 -2.89 12.01
CA TRP A 12 -10.02 -1.95 10.89
C TRP A 12 -11.06 -2.20 9.81
N LYS A 13 -11.90 -1.19 9.58
CA LYS A 13 -12.84 -1.16 8.46
C LYS A 13 -12.29 -0.23 7.37
N GLY A 14 -11.67 -0.82 6.35
CA GLY A 14 -11.22 -0.09 5.17
C GLY A 14 -12.38 0.18 4.21
N GLU A 15 -12.70 1.44 3.95
CA GLU A 15 -13.57 1.80 2.83
C GLU A 15 -12.73 2.06 1.58
N ARG A 16 -12.76 1.09 0.65
CA ARG A 16 -12.32 1.34 -0.72
C ARG A 16 -13.31 2.33 -1.34
N SER A 17 -12.81 3.43 -1.90
CA SER A 17 -13.61 4.50 -2.55
C SER A 17 -14.52 5.34 -1.64
N TRP A 18 -14.08 5.68 -0.43
CA TRP A 18 -14.77 6.74 0.33
C TRP A 18 -14.73 8.06 -0.46
N SER A 19 -15.88 8.70 -0.59
CA SER A 19 -16.06 10.05 -1.16
C SER A 19 -16.77 10.88 -0.11
N ALA A 20 -16.31 12.10 0.18
CA ALA A 20 -17.03 12.96 1.10
C ALA A 20 -18.45 13.24 0.56
N PRO A 21 -19.45 13.50 1.42
CA PRO A 21 -20.76 13.93 0.96
C PRO A 21 -20.62 15.20 0.08
N GLY A 22 -20.87 15.06 -1.23
CA GLY A 22 -20.76 16.14 -2.21
C GLY A 22 -19.42 16.21 -2.98
N GLU A 23 -18.45 15.34 -2.66
CA GLU A 23 -17.23 15.19 -3.46
C GLU A 23 -17.39 14.12 -4.53
N LEU A 24 -16.80 14.36 -5.70
CA LEU A 24 -16.71 13.34 -6.75
C LEU A 24 -15.87 12.16 -6.22
N PRO A 25 -16.24 10.92 -6.54
CA PRO A 25 -15.44 9.77 -6.12
C PRO A 25 -14.00 9.90 -6.58
N SER A 26 -13.08 9.59 -5.65
CA SER A 26 -11.64 9.57 -5.86
C SER A 26 -11.33 8.98 -7.23
N THR A 27 -10.89 9.84 -8.15
CA THR A 27 -10.79 9.47 -9.56
C THR A 27 -9.66 8.47 -9.76
N PHE A 28 -9.98 7.31 -10.32
CA PHE A 28 -8.99 6.31 -10.71
C PHE A 28 -8.12 6.87 -11.83
N VAL A 29 -6.81 6.97 -11.61
CA VAL A 29 -5.85 7.22 -12.69
C VAL A 29 -5.31 5.88 -13.15
N VAL A 30 -5.71 5.45 -14.35
CA VAL A 30 -5.17 4.28 -15.03
C VAL A 30 -4.01 4.76 -15.91
N PHE A 31 -2.83 4.18 -15.75
CA PHE A 31 -1.66 4.49 -16.57
C PHE A 31 -1.58 3.48 -17.72
N GLU A 32 -1.48 3.96 -18.95
CA GLU A 32 -1.15 3.13 -20.11
C GLU A 32 0.29 2.59 -19.97
N ALA A 33 0.49 1.34 -20.37
CA ALA A 33 1.75 0.61 -20.25
C ALA A 33 2.86 1.28 -21.08
N GLY A 34 3.64 2.15 -20.44
CA GLY A 34 4.76 2.86 -21.09
C GLY A 34 5.89 3.25 -20.15
N ASP A 35 5.63 3.40 -18.84
CA ASP A 35 6.68 3.54 -17.83
C ASP A 35 7.06 2.16 -17.28
N LEU A 36 8.26 1.69 -17.58
CA LEU A 36 8.81 0.46 -16.99
C LEU A 36 8.79 0.59 -15.45
N GLY A 37 7.97 -0.26 -14.81
CA GLY A 37 7.80 -0.28 -13.36
C GLY A 37 6.70 0.64 -12.80
N ALA A 38 5.95 1.37 -13.63
CA ALA A 38 4.79 2.13 -13.16
C ALA A 38 3.67 1.23 -12.61
N PRO A 39 2.88 1.74 -11.64
CA PRO A 39 1.70 1.05 -11.18
C PRO A 39 0.65 0.99 -12.29
N PHE A 40 0.02 -0.16 -12.48
CA PHE A 40 -1.11 -0.28 -13.42
C PHE A 40 -2.38 0.37 -12.85
N ARG A 41 -2.43 0.62 -11.53
CA ARG A 41 -3.55 1.26 -10.83
C ARG A 41 -3.07 2.02 -9.61
N ILE A 42 -3.67 3.18 -9.36
CA ILE A 42 -3.50 3.96 -8.13
C ILE A 42 -4.88 4.20 -7.51
N GLU A 43 -5.01 4.01 -6.21
CA GLU A 43 -6.24 4.26 -5.45
C GLU A 43 -5.98 5.19 -4.27
N HIS A 44 -6.90 6.13 -4.02
CA HIS A 44 -6.94 6.89 -2.77
C HIS A 44 -8.01 6.30 -1.86
N GLY A 45 -7.66 6.11 -0.59
CA GLY A 45 -8.55 5.55 0.41
C GLY A 45 -8.30 6.14 1.79
N ARG A 46 -9.14 5.71 2.75
CA ARG A 46 -9.07 6.12 4.15
C ARG A 46 -9.19 4.90 5.05
N ASP A 47 -8.33 4.84 6.05
CA ASP A 47 -8.45 3.89 7.15
C ASP A 47 -8.96 4.63 8.39
N MET A 48 -10.08 4.18 8.94
CA MET A 48 -10.72 4.76 10.13
C MET A 48 -10.67 3.77 11.29
N MET A 49 -10.18 4.23 12.46
CA MET A 49 -10.23 3.48 13.72
C MET A 49 -11.31 4.04 14.64
N PHE A 50 -12.16 3.15 15.13
CA PHE A 50 -13.21 3.48 16.08
C PHE A 50 -12.95 2.77 17.41
N ASN A 51 -13.05 3.50 18.52
CA ASN A 51 -13.01 2.96 19.88
C ASN A 51 -14.32 3.31 20.58
N ASP A 52 -15.00 2.32 21.14
CA ASP A 52 -16.33 2.48 21.77
C ASP A 52 -17.37 3.26 20.92
N GLY A 53 -17.25 3.19 19.59
CA GLY A 53 -18.15 3.86 18.64
C GLY A 53 -17.75 5.30 18.27
N GLU A 54 -16.70 5.85 18.87
CA GLU A 54 -16.14 7.16 18.52
C GLU A 54 -14.97 7.00 17.55
N LEU A 55 -14.90 7.88 16.54
CA LEU A 55 -13.78 7.92 15.59
C LEU A 55 -12.55 8.51 16.28
N GLU A 56 -11.53 7.70 16.50
CA GLU A 56 -10.28 8.14 17.12
C GLU A 56 -9.21 8.49 16.10
N GLN A 57 -9.16 7.77 14.98
CA GLN A 57 -8.12 7.96 13.97
C GLN A 57 -8.69 7.86 12.56
N ASP A 58 -8.13 8.69 11.68
CA ASP A 58 -8.56 8.84 10.30
C ASP A 58 -7.33 9.12 9.41
N TYR A 59 -6.90 8.10 8.69
CA TYR A 59 -5.68 8.15 7.89
C TYR A 59 -5.99 8.08 6.40
N ASN A 60 -5.60 9.12 5.68
CA ASN A 60 -5.63 9.12 4.22
C ASN A 60 -4.43 8.36 3.66
N PHE A 61 -4.66 7.50 2.67
CA PHE A 61 -3.60 6.73 2.02
C PHE A 61 -3.77 6.64 0.51
N ILE A 62 -2.64 6.43 -0.17
CA ILE A 62 -2.58 6.08 -1.58
C ILE A 62 -2.05 4.65 -1.71
N ASP A 63 -2.83 3.77 -2.35
CA ASP A 63 -2.40 2.44 -2.75
C ASP A 63 -1.92 2.47 -4.21
N TYR A 64 -0.72 1.94 -4.45
CA TYR A 64 -0.11 1.73 -5.76
C TYR A 64 -0.09 0.22 -6.05
N PHE A 65 -0.59 -0.20 -7.21
CA PHE A 65 -0.67 -1.60 -7.60
C PHE A 65 0.26 -1.89 -8.78
N PHE A 66 1.13 -2.88 -8.63
CA PHE A 66 2.14 -3.27 -9.63
C PHE A 66 2.03 -4.74 -10.00
N GLY A 67 2.57 -5.10 -11.16
CA GLY A 67 2.68 -6.48 -11.62
C GLY A 67 1.35 -7.04 -12.13
N ASP A 68 1.07 -8.29 -11.78
CA ASP A 68 -0.11 -9.04 -12.21
C ASP A 68 -1.39 -8.50 -11.53
N PRO A 69 -2.43 -8.07 -12.30
CA PRO A 69 -3.70 -7.63 -11.73
C PRO A 69 -4.43 -8.65 -10.87
N ASP A 70 -4.21 -9.96 -11.08
CA ASP A 70 -4.86 -11.02 -10.30
C ASP A 70 -4.18 -11.26 -8.94
N ALA A 71 -2.92 -10.85 -8.79
CA ALA A 71 -2.15 -10.95 -7.55
C ALA A 71 -1.16 -9.78 -7.40
N PRO A 72 -1.65 -8.54 -7.27
CA PRO A 72 -0.81 -7.37 -7.40
C PRO A 72 0.09 -7.16 -6.18
N ILE A 73 1.30 -6.69 -6.44
CA ILE A 73 2.12 -6.07 -5.40
C ILE A 73 1.46 -4.75 -5.04
N ARG A 74 1.10 -4.57 -3.77
CA ARG A 74 0.43 -3.36 -3.29
C ARG A 74 1.39 -2.57 -2.41
N ALA A 75 1.71 -1.35 -2.81
CA ALA A 75 2.46 -0.40 -1.99
C ALA A 75 1.49 0.67 -1.45
N ARG A 76 1.36 0.77 -0.14
CA ARG A 76 0.51 1.74 0.55
C ARG A 76 1.36 2.87 1.13
N HIS A 77 0.97 4.09 0.84
CA HIS A 77 1.58 5.29 1.40
C HIS A 77 0.53 6.11 2.15
N TYR A 78 0.69 6.25 3.46
CA TYR A 78 -0.14 7.18 4.23
C TYR A 78 0.36 8.60 4.00
N LEU A 79 -0.55 9.55 3.74
CA LEU A 79 -0.20 10.93 3.37
C LEU A 79 0.50 11.73 4.49
N HIS A 80 0.47 11.19 5.71
CA HIS A 80 1.15 11.77 6.88
C HIS A 80 2.49 11.09 7.19
N ASP A 81 2.91 10.15 6.36
CA ASP A 81 4.11 9.36 6.56
C ASP A 81 5.15 9.62 5.48
N GLU A 82 6.41 9.37 5.79
CA GLU A 82 7.53 9.51 4.85
C GLU A 82 7.86 8.18 4.14
N HIS A 83 7.36 7.06 4.68
CA HIS A 83 7.60 5.73 4.15
C HIS A 83 6.44 5.20 3.29
N VAL A 84 6.77 4.23 2.44
CA VAL A 84 5.78 3.40 1.74
C VAL A 84 5.89 1.96 2.24
N SER A 85 4.74 1.36 2.57
CA SER A 85 4.63 0.00 3.07
C SER A 85 4.16 -0.94 1.96
N VAL A 86 4.93 -1.97 1.64
CA VAL A 86 4.67 -2.89 0.53
C VAL A 86 4.20 -4.24 1.05
N VAL A 87 3.11 -4.73 0.44
CA VAL A 87 2.54 -6.06 0.64
C VAL A 87 2.80 -6.89 -0.62
N LEU A 88 3.47 -8.03 -0.43
CA LEU A 88 3.81 -8.99 -1.48
C LEU A 88 2.91 -10.23 -1.30
N PRO A 89 1.83 -10.39 -2.09
CA PRO A 89 0.83 -11.44 -1.85
C PRO A 89 1.38 -12.86 -2.03
N SER A 90 2.47 -13.02 -2.78
CA SER A 90 3.09 -14.32 -3.05
C SER A 90 4.07 -14.79 -1.97
N LEU A 91 4.33 -13.98 -0.94
CA LEU A 91 5.26 -14.35 0.13
C LEU A 91 4.54 -14.75 1.41
N PRO A 92 4.98 -15.82 2.10
CA PRO A 92 4.44 -16.20 3.39
C PRO A 92 4.80 -15.17 4.47
N SER A 93 4.00 -15.11 5.54
CA SER A 93 4.18 -14.14 6.64
C SER A 93 5.49 -14.30 7.42
N ASN A 94 6.14 -15.47 7.32
CA ASN A 94 7.41 -15.78 7.98
C ASN A 94 8.65 -15.54 7.09
N VAL A 95 8.52 -14.72 6.05
CA VAL A 95 9.63 -14.41 5.14
C VAL A 95 10.65 -13.47 5.81
N THR A 96 11.93 -13.69 5.51
CA THR A 96 13.03 -12.80 5.93
C THR A 96 13.23 -11.64 4.96
N LEU A 97 13.84 -10.54 5.41
CA LEU A 97 14.15 -9.39 4.55
C LEU A 97 15.00 -9.77 3.33
N ALA A 98 15.96 -10.69 3.50
CA ALA A 98 16.80 -11.17 2.40
C ALA A 98 16.00 -11.89 1.32
N GLN A 99 15.02 -12.72 1.71
CA GLN A 99 14.12 -13.41 0.79
C GLN A 99 13.19 -12.42 0.08
N VAL A 100 12.70 -11.40 0.80
CA VAL A 100 11.91 -10.32 0.19
C VAL A 100 12.71 -9.60 -0.88
N GLY A 101 13.93 -9.17 -0.56
CA GLY A 101 14.81 -8.47 -1.52
C GLY A 101 15.13 -9.32 -2.77
N ALA A 102 15.25 -10.63 -2.62
CA ALA A 102 15.48 -11.54 -3.75
C ALA A 102 14.23 -11.72 -4.65
N PHE A 103 13.03 -11.60 -4.09
CA PHE A 103 11.76 -11.76 -4.83
C PHE A 103 11.22 -10.44 -5.39
N PHE A 104 11.63 -9.30 -4.82
CA PHE A 104 11.07 -8.00 -5.16
C PHE A 104 11.42 -7.60 -6.62
N PRO A 105 10.42 -7.29 -7.48
CA PRO A 105 10.70 -6.88 -8.85
C PRO A 105 11.53 -5.59 -8.91
N SER A 106 12.65 -5.63 -9.64
CA SER A 106 13.60 -4.51 -9.74
C SER A 106 12.93 -3.20 -10.19
N ASP A 107 12.01 -3.29 -11.14
CA ASP A 107 11.41 -2.11 -11.77
C ASP A 107 10.41 -1.44 -10.83
N THR A 108 9.65 -2.23 -10.07
CA THR A 108 8.78 -1.74 -8.99
C THR A 108 9.62 -1.09 -7.89
N LEU A 109 10.72 -1.72 -7.46
CA LEU A 109 11.60 -1.14 -6.45
C LEU A 109 12.16 0.21 -6.91
N GLN A 110 12.67 0.29 -8.15
CA GLN A 110 13.17 1.54 -8.71
C GLN A 110 12.11 2.63 -8.78
N TYR A 111 10.86 2.29 -9.15
CA TYR A 111 9.76 3.25 -9.12
C TYR A 111 9.56 3.83 -7.71
N LEU A 112 9.50 2.96 -6.69
CA LEU A 112 9.28 3.37 -5.31
C LEU A 112 10.44 4.22 -4.77
N GLN A 113 11.68 3.85 -5.07
CA GLN A 113 12.89 4.59 -4.66
C GLN A 113 12.96 6.02 -5.22
N ARG A 114 12.39 6.26 -6.41
CA ARG A 114 12.32 7.60 -7.00
C ARG A 114 11.29 8.50 -6.32
N ARG A 115 10.33 7.92 -5.59
CA ARG A 115 9.13 8.61 -5.12
C ARG A 115 9.05 8.73 -3.60
N PHE A 116 9.62 7.80 -2.86
CA PHE A 116 9.53 7.73 -1.40
C PHE A 116 10.90 7.84 -0.75
N ALA A 117 10.93 8.30 0.50
CA ALA A 117 12.15 8.39 1.28
C ALA A 117 12.58 7.01 1.81
N SER A 118 11.65 6.11 2.06
CA SER A 118 11.98 4.73 2.42
C SER A 118 10.91 3.75 1.96
N VAL A 119 11.33 2.52 1.70
CA VAL A 119 10.46 1.41 1.30
C VAL A 119 10.51 0.36 2.40
N GLN A 120 9.36 0.09 3.00
CA GLN A 120 9.19 -0.93 4.03
C GLN A 120 8.39 -2.11 3.50
N VAL A 121 8.65 -3.28 4.05
CA VAL A 121 7.95 -4.53 3.73
C VAL A 121 7.59 -5.22 5.04
N LEU A 122 6.46 -5.92 5.07
CA LEU A 122 6.15 -6.76 6.21
C LEU A 122 6.93 -8.08 6.14
N THR A 123 7.68 -8.39 7.20
CA THR A 123 8.46 -9.62 7.37
C THR A 123 8.02 -10.37 8.63
N ALA A 124 8.68 -11.49 8.94
CA ALA A 124 8.50 -12.22 10.19
C ALA A 124 8.73 -11.37 11.46
N GLU A 125 9.49 -10.27 11.34
CA GLU A 125 9.89 -9.39 12.45
C GLU A 125 9.01 -8.14 12.55
N GLY A 126 7.96 -8.05 11.72
CA GLY A 126 7.16 -6.84 11.54
C GLY A 126 7.60 -6.04 10.32
N TYR A 127 7.33 -4.73 10.32
CA TYR A 127 7.76 -3.87 9.22
C TYR A 127 9.29 -3.72 9.24
N SER A 128 9.92 -4.07 8.13
CA SER A 128 11.36 -3.97 7.94
C SER A 128 11.68 -3.07 6.75
N GLU A 129 12.71 -2.26 6.90
CA GLU A 129 13.18 -1.37 5.84
C GLU A 129 13.92 -2.16 4.75
N LEU A 130 13.36 -2.18 3.54
CA LEU A 130 13.99 -2.74 2.35
C LEU A 130 14.99 -1.76 1.74
N TRP A 131 14.71 -0.47 1.84
CA TRP A 131 15.58 0.59 1.33
C TRP A 131 15.31 1.94 2.01
N ALA A 132 16.39 2.70 2.22
CA ALA A 132 16.39 4.14 2.50
C ALA A 132 17.68 4.76 1.91
N PRO A 133 17.66 6.04 1.47
CA PRO A 133 18.85 6.76 1.05
C PRO A 133 19.77 6.94 2.26
N ARG A 134 21.05 6.58 2.09
CA ARG A 134 22.09 6.77 3.11
C ARG A 134 22.56 8.22 3.18
#